data_AF-A0A2M7V3K1-F1
#
_entry.id   AF-A0A2M7V3K1-F1
#
_cell.length_a   1.000
_cell.length_b   1.000
_cell.length_c   1.000
_cell.angle_alpha   90.00
_cell.angle_beta   90.00
_cell.angle_gamma   90.00
#
_symmetry.space_group_name_H-M   'P 1'
#
loop_
_entity.id
_entity.type
_entity.pdbx_description
1 polymer ?
#
loop_
_entity_poly.entity_id
_entity_poly.type
_entity_poly.pdbx_seq_one_letter_code
_entity_poly.pdbx_strand_id
1 'polypeptide(L)' 'MKSYQTIKKSLLKDKEIKKVYDDLEPEFRLSQMIIAKRIEKGMSQTALAKKIGTKQPAVARLESGTYNPSVTLLKK' A
#
# COMPACT_ATOMS: atom_id res chain seq x y z
N MET A 1 13.11 23.49 -2.90
CA MET A 1 11.99 22.55 -3.14
C MET A 1 11.10 22.49 -1.89
N LYS A 2 9.77 22.43 -2.04
CA LYS A 2 8.89 22.14 -0.90
C LYS A 2 9.04 20.66 -0.53
N SER A 3 9.05 20.34 0.77
CA SER A 3 9.08 18.95 1.23
C SER A 3 7.75 18.25 0.94
N TYR A 4 7.78 16.91 0.80
CA TYR A 4 6.57 16.10 0.64
C TYR A 4 5.53 16.41 1.73
N GLN A 5 5.98 16.56 2.98
CA GLN A 5 5.08 16.85 4.11
C GLN A 5 4.37 18.20 3.95
N THR A 6 5.08 19.22 3.46
CA THR A 6 4.51 20.54 3.20
C THR A 6 3.50 20.50 2.05
N ILE A 7 3.79 19.75 0.98
CA ILE A 7 2.88 19.60 -0.17
C ILE A 7 1.62 18.84 0.25
N LYS A 8 1.78 17.69 0.93
CA LYS A 8 0.68 16.88 1.46
C LYS A 8 -0.23 17.71 2.35
N LYS A 9 0.33 18.43 3.33
CA LYS A 9 -0.44 19.29 4.24
C LYS A 9 -1.20 20.40 3.49
N SER A 10 -0.66 20.91 2.39
CA SER A 10 -1.34 21.91 1.56
C SER A 10 -2.50 21.31 0.78
N LEU A 11 -2.33 20.12 0.20
CA LEU A 11 -3.35 19.44 -0.60
C LEU A 11 -4.52 18.95 0.26
N LEU A 12 -4.25 18.44 1.47
CA LEU A 12 -5.27 17.95 2.39
C LEU A 12 -6.12 19.05 3.05
N LYS A 13 -5.87 20.34 2.73
CA LYS A 13 -6.77 21.44 3.13
C LYS A 13 -8.04 21.47 2.30
N ASP A 14 -7.98 20.97 1.08
CA ASP A 14 -9.15 20.82 0.23
C ASP A 14 -9.98 19.62 0.73
N LYS A 15 -11.28 19.84 0.94
CA LYS A 15 -12.19 18.83 1.52
C LYS A 15 -12.43 17.66 0.56
N GLU A 16 -12.47 17.90 -0.75
CA GLU A 16 -12.65 16.85 -1.75
C GLU A 16 -11.40 15.98 -1.83
N ILE A 17 -10.22 16.61 -1.85
CA ILE A 17 -8.94 15.89 -1.82
C ILE A 17 -8.81 15.08 -0.53
N LYS A 18 -9.12 15.69 0.62
CA LYS A 18 -9.06 15.02 1.92
C LYS A 18 -9.98 13.80 1.97
N LYS A 19 -11.21 13.93 1.47
CA LYS A 19 -12.17 12.83 1.44
C LYS A 19 -11.65 11.64 0.63
N VAL A 20 -11.22 11.87 -0.60
CA VAL A 20 -10.65 10.81 -1.45
C VAL A 20 -9.38 10.22 -0.83
N TYR A 21 -8.56 11.03 -0.17
CA TYR A 21 -7.37 10.56 0.54
C TYR A 21 -7.71 9.65 1.72
N ASP A 22 -8.69 10.05 2.54
CA ASP A 22 -9.15 9.26 3.69
C ASP A 22 -9.85 7.97 3.24
N ASP A 23 -10.59 8.01 2.13
CA ASP A 23 -11.26 6.83 1.55
C ASP A 23 -10.26 5.76 1.09
N LEU A 24 -9.02 6.14 0.74
CA LEU A 24 -7.93 5.22 0.37
C LEU A 24 -7.11 4.70 1.56
N GLU A 25 -7.25 5.32 2.74
CA GLU A 25 -6.50 4.95 3.95
C GLU A 25 -6.65 3.45 4.32
N PRO A 26 -7.83 2.81 4.22
CA PRO A 26 -7.97 1.39 4.51
C PRO A 26 -7.05 0.48 3.66
N GLU A 27 -6.99 0.72 2.35
CA GLU A 27 -6.16 -0.03 1.40
C GLU A 27 -4.67 0.18 1.69
N PHE A 28 -4.27 1.42 1.99
CA PHE A 28 -2.90 1.74 2.38
C PHE A 28 -2.51 1.03 3.67
N ARG A 29 -3.36 1.08 4.71
CA ARG A 29 -3.10 0.40 5.99
C ARG A 29 -2.94 -1.10 5.81
N LEU A 30 -3.81 -1.72 5.03
CA LEU A 30 -3.76 -3.16 4.77
C LEU A 30 -2.46 -3.56 4.08
N SER A 31 -2.04 -2.78 3.08
CA SER A 31 -0.77 -2.98 2.38
C SER A 31 0.42 -2.88 3.33
N GLN A 32 0.47 -1.83 4.16
CA GLN A 32 1.51 -1.63 5.16
C GLN A 32 1.57 -2.78 6.17
N MET A 33 0.42 -3.28 6.63
CA MET A 33 0.36 -4.43 7.55
C MET A 33 0.92 -5.70 6.93
N ILE A 34 0.63 -5.98 5.65
CA ILE A 34 1.14 -7.15 4.94
C ILE A 34 2.66 -7.07 4.81
N ILE A 35 3.19 -5.91 4.39
CA ILE A 35 4.62 -5.67 4.25
C ILE A 35 5.33 -5.83 5.59
N ALA A 36 4.78 -5.19 6.65
CA ALA A 36 5.34 -5.29 8.00
C ALA A 36 5.40 -6.74 8.48
N LYS A 37 4.31 -7.50 8.36
CA LYS A 37 4.29 -8.93 8.74
C LYS A 37 5.21 -9.79 7.90
N ARG A 38 5.40 -9.48 6.61
CA ARG A 38 6.37 -10.20 5.76
C ARG A 38 7.78 -10.01 6.30
N ILE A 39 8.15 -8.77 6.60
CA ILE A 39 9.48 -8.40 7.11
C ILE A 39 9.72 -9.02 8.48
N GLU A 40 8.74 -8.91 9.39
CA GLU A 40 8.78 -9.50 10.73
C GLU A 40 9.04 -11.01 10.69
N LYS A 41 8.47 -11.70 9.69
CA LYS A 41 8.65 -13.14 9.49
C LYS A 41 9.89 -13.51 8.67
N GLY A 42 10.75 -12.55 8.30
CA GLY A 42 11.91 -12.80 7.44
C GLY A 42 11.56 -13.39 6.07
N MET A 43 10.33 -13.18 5.60
CA MET A 43 9.80 -13.84 4.41
C MET A 43 10.22 -13.08 3.14
N SER A 44 10.68 -13.80 2.11
CA SER A 44 10.95 -13.18 0.81
C SER A 44 9.66 -12.82 0.08
N GLN A 45 9.72 -11.89 -0.87
CA GLN A 45 8.56 -11.55 -1.72
C GLN A 45 8.02 -12.77 -2.48
N THR A 46 8.91 -13.65 -2.95
CA THR A 46 8.54 -14.92 -3.61
C THR A 46 7.82 -15.87 -2.66
N ALA A 47 8.27 -15.98 -1.40
CA ALA A 47 7.62 -16.81 -0.41
C ALA A 47 6.23 -16.29 -0.05
N LEU A 48 6.06 -14.97 0.09
CA LEU A 48 4.74 -14.36 0.28
C LEU A 48 3.84 -14.63 -0.92
N ALA A 49 4.37 -14.45 -2.14
CA ALA A 49 3.62 -14.66 -3.37
C ALA A 49 3.06 -16.09 -3.49
N LYS A 50 3.90 -17.10 -3.21
CA LYS A 50 3.48 -18.51 -3.15
C LYS A 50 2.38 -18.74 -2.12
N LYS A 51 2.48 -18.10 -0.95
CA LYS A 51 1.53 -18.27 0.16
C LYS A 51 0.15 -17.70 -0.13
N ILE A 52 0.08 -16.56 -0.84
CA ILE A 52 -1.18 -15.86 -1.16
C ILE A 52 -1.67 -16.13 -2.59
N GLY A 53 -1.10 -17.12 -3.27
CA GLY A 53 -1.56 -17.52 -4.62
C GLY A 53 -1.35 -16.46 -5.70
N THR A 54 -0.25 -15.70 -5.63
CA THR A 54 0.10 -14.66 -6.61
C THR A 54 1.53 -14.81 -7.14
N LYS A 55 1.95 -13.90 -8.02
CA LYS A 55 3.31 -13.86 -8.59
C LYS A 55 4.18 -12.85 -7.83
N GLN A 56 5.49 -13.12 -7.70
CA GLN A 56 6.42 -12.22 -7.02
C GLN A 56 6.39 -10.77 -7.54
N PRO A 57 6.26 -10.49 -8.86
CA PRO A 57 6.11 -9.12 -9.34
C PRO A 57 4.86 -8.40 -8.82
N ALA A 58 3.78 -9.13 -8.51
CA ALA A 58 2.59 -8.54 -7.90
C ALA A 58 2.85 -8.11 -6.45
N VAL A 59 3.60 -8.91 -5.69
CA VAL A 59 4.08 -8.52 -4.35
C VAL A 59 5.02 -7.34 -4.45
N ALA A 60 5.99 -7.34 -5.36
CA ALA A 60 6.91 -6.21 -5.53
C ALA A 60 6.19 -4.88 -5.82
N ARG A 61 5.12 -4.91 -6.65
CA ARG A 61 4.28 -3.73 -6.91
C ARG A 61 3.46 -3.28 -5.70
N LEU A 62 3.00 -4.22 -4.89
CA LEU A 62 2.35 -3.92 -3.60
C LEU A 62 3.32 -3.18 -2.67
N GLU A 63 4.58 -3.62 -2.60
CA GLU A 63 5.57 -3.00 -1.69
C GLU A 63 6.15 -1.68 -2.21
N SER A 64 6.18 -1.47 -3.53
CA SER A 64 6.70 -0.22 -4.11
C SER A 64 5.78 0.97 -3.91
N GLY A 65 4.50 0.76 -3.55
CA GLY A 65 3.51 1.82 -3.39
C GLY A 65 3.16 2.56 -4.68
N THR A 66 3.65 2.08 -5.83
CA THR A 66 3.38 2.66 -7.17
C THR A 66 2.09 2.12 -7.79
N TYR A 67 1.50 1.11 -7.17
CA TYR A 67 0.24 0.50 -7.58
C TYR A 67 -0.70 0.48 -6.39
N ASN A 68 -1.93 1.00 -6.57
CA ASN A 68 -2.95 0.98 -5.55
C ASN A 68 -3.63 -0.41 -5.56
N PRO A 69 -3.29 -1.32 -4.64
CA PRO A 69 -3.80 -2.68 -4.70
C PRO A 69 -5.26 -2.65 -4.27
N SER A 70 -6.18 -2.95 -5.19
CA SER A 70 -7.58 -3.10 -4.80
C SER A 70 -7.71 -4.21 -3.77
N VAL A 71 -8.63 -4.05 -2.81
CA VAL A 71 -8.98 -5.08 -1.80
C VAL A 71 -9.27 -6.44 -2.45
N THR A 72 -9.68 -6.45 -3.72
CA THR A 72 -9.86 -7.62 -4.58
C THR A 72 -8.62 -8.53 -4.67
N LEU A 73 -7.40 -7.99 -4.57
CA LEU A 73 -6.15 -8.76 -4.56
C LEU A 73 -6.08 -9.71 -3.35
N LEU A 74 -6.77 -9.38 -2.26
CA LEU A 74 -6.73 -10.10 -0.97
C LEU A 74 -7.95 -10.99 -0.74
N LYS A 75 -8.90 -11.03 -1.69
CA LYS A 75 -10.14 -11.82 -1.61
C LYS A 75 -10.06 -13.20 -2.28
N LYS A 76 -8.87 -13.70 -2.63
CA LYS A 76 -8.69 -15.04 -3.19
C LYS A 76 -7.95 -15.97 -2.25
#